data_AF-A0AA96G4G1-F1
#
_entry.id   AF-A0AA96G4G1-F1
#
_cell.length_a   1.000
_cell.length_b   1.000
_cell.length_c   1.000
_cell.angle_alpha   90.00
_cell.angle_beta   90.00
_cell.angle_gamma   90.00
#
_symmetry.space_group_name_H-M   'P 1'
#
loop_
_entity.id
_entity.type
_entity.pdbx_description
1 polymer ?
#
loop_
_entity_poly.entity_id
_entity_poly.type
_entity_poly.pdbx_seq_one_letter_code
_entity_poly.pdbx_strand_id
1 'polypeptide(L)'
;MKRGGDLAVTVLAGIVAIPLGLVIALLIRCTMGGPVLFRQTRTGRHGKEFEILKFRTMRDKRHADEPDAPRITRLGDLLRKTSLDELPQLWNVARGEMGVVGPRPTLPEQVVHYSRRQRGRLDVRPGLTGWAQVQGRNSIGWPERIELDLWYVEHRSLLLDLRILVRTVGVLLRPSGITAAGGVNPGFPAPTEAAETPAGHTAPARPVPAQPVPDHPAPDHPVPDHVGTAAGPAPVVPFPTISLPRQATGTRLAQPVRAAVEEAS
;
A
#
# COMPACT_ATOMS: atom_id res chain seq x y z
N MET A 1 -1.00 20.41 13.24
CA MET A 1 0.10 19.96 14.14
C MET A 1 0.83 18.72 13.61
N LYS A 2 0.14 17.61 13.30
CA LYS A 2 0.79 16.36 12.82
C LYS A 2 1.75 16.56 11.63
N ARG A 3 1.40 17.43 10.67
CA ARG A 3 2.26 17.72 9.51
C ARG A 3 3.62 18.34 9.86
N GLY A 4 3.66 19.25 10.83
CA GLY A 4 4.91 19.88 11.26
C GLY A 4 5.82 18.88 11.96
N GLY A 5 5.25 18.02 12.81
CA GLY A 5 5.97 16.91 13.44
C GLY A 5 6.51 15.91 12.42
N ASP A 6 5.70 15.51 11.43
CA ASP A 6 6.13 14.63 10.32
C ASP A 6 7.36 15.23 9.60
N LEU A 7 7.32 16.53 9.31
CA LEU A 7 8.41 17.20 8.60
C LEU A 7 9.68 17.31 9.46
N ALA A 8 9.55 17.67 10.74
CA ALA A 8 10.68 17.74 11.66
C ALA A 8 11.39 16.37 11.80
N VAL A 9 10.62 15.30 12.00
CA VAL A 9 11.17 13.93 12.05
C VAL A 9 11.79 13.54 10.73
N THR A 10 11.17 13.88 9.60
CA THR A 10 11.72 13.59 8.25
C THR A 10 13.03 14.32 8.00
N VAL A 11 13.16 15.59 8.42
CA VAL A 11 14.39 16.37 8.28
C VAL A 11 15.50 15.77 9.15
N LEU A 12 15.21 15.47 10.42
CA LEU A 12 16.17 14.84 11.33
C LEU A 12 16.63 13.47 10.82
N ALA A 13 15.69 12.63 10.38
CA ALA A 13 16.01 11.35 9.78
C ALA A 13 16.81 11.51 8.47
N GLY A 14 16.51 12.55 7.69
CA GLY A 14 17.19 12.89 6.44
C GLY A 14 18.69 13.12 6.61
N ILE A 15 19.14 13.69 7.74
CA ILE A 15 20.57 13.91 8.03
C ILE A 15 21.36 12.59 7.97
N VAL A 16 20.77 11.49 8.45
CA VAL A 16 21.39 10.16 8.42
C VAL A 16 20.99 9.38 7.16
N ALA A 17 19.74 9.49 6.74
CA ALA A 17 19.18 8.73 5.63
C ALA A 17 19.74 9.14 4.27
N ILE A 18 20.11 10.41 4.07
CA ILE A 18 20.70 10.91 2.81
C ILE A 18 22.08 10.29 2.57
N PRO A 19 23.10 10.42 3.47
CA PRO A 19 24.41 9.84 3.22
C PRO A 19 24.35 8.32 3.10
N LEU A 20 23.59 7.65 3.97
CA LEU A 20 23.37 6.20 3.88
C LEU A 20 22.68 5.80 2.57
N GLY A 21 21.66 6.57 2.16
CA GLY A 21 20.92 6.36 0.93
C GLY A 21 21.79 6.52 -0.31
N LEU A 22 22.76 7.44 -0.32
CA LEU A 22 23.73 7.59 -1.41
C LEU A 22 24.65 6.37 -1.52
N VAL A 23 25.13 5.84 -0.38
CA VAL A 23 25.92 4.60 -0.37
C VAL A 23 25.11 3.43 -0.90
N ILE A 24 23.86 3.25 -0.44
CA ILE A 24 22.96 2.20 -0.93
C ILE A 24 22.69 2.37 -2.42
N ALA A 25 22.45 3.60 -2.89
CA ALA A 25 22.22 3.91 -4.29
C ALA A 25 23.41 3.50 -5.17
N LEU A 26 24.63 3.79 -4.72
CA LEU A 26 25.86 3.38 -5.40
C LEU A 26 25.99 1.86 -5.43
N LEU A 27 25.76 1.17 -4.30
CA LEU A 27 25.81 -0.29 -4.25
C LEU A 27 24.80 -0.93 -5.21
N ILE A 28 23.57 -0.41 -5.28
CA ILE A 28 22.56 -0.89 -6.24
C ILE A 28 23.01 -0.62 -7.67
N ARG A 29 23.58 0.56 -7.95
CA ARG A 29 24.07 0.92 -9.28
C ARG A 29 25.20 0.00 -9.75
N CYS A 30 26.11 -0.38 -8.84
CA CYS A 30 27.23 -1.27 -9.12
C CYS A 30 26.84 -2.74 -9.19
N THR A 31 25.87 -3.19 -8.39
CA THR A 31 25.51 -4.62 -8.30
C THR A 31 24.33 -5.03 -9.17
N MET A 32 23.41 -4.10 -9.45
CA MET A 32 22.16 -4.37 -10.17
C MET A 32 21.99 -3.46 -11.41
N GLY A 33 22.82 -2.42 -11.59
CA GLY A 33 22.68 -1.43 -12.67
C GLY A 33 21.66 -0.33 -12.37
N GLY A 34 21.09 0.28 -13.41
CA GLY A 34 19.93 1.17 -13.31
C GLY A 34 18.61 0.42 -13.59
N PRO A 35 17.45 0.92 -13.15
CA PRO A 35 17.26 2.06 -12.23
C PRO A 35 17.56 1.72 -10.77
N VAL A 36 18.01 2.70 -9.98
CA VAL A 36 18.30 2.52 -8.54
C VAL A 36 17.01 2.49 -7.71
N LEU A 37 16.02 3.31 -8.10
CA LEU A 37 14.74 3.41 -7.42
C LEU A 37 13.69 2.55 -8.11
N PHE A 38 12.88 1.90 -7.29
CA PHE A 38 11.63 1.25 -7.67
C PHE A 38 10.47 2.19 -7.32
N ARG A 39 9.50 2.29 -8.22
CA ARG A 39 8.28 3.09 -8.05
C ARG A 39 7.07 2.17 -8.08
N GLN A 40 6.08 2.47 -7.24
CA GLN A 40 4.82 1.72 -7.23
C GLN A 40 3.64 2.62 -6.87
N THR A 41 2.55 2.51 -7.62
CA THR A 41 1.32 3.23 -7.28
C THR A 41 0.71 2.69 -6.00
N ARG A 42 0.26 3.61 -5.16
CA ARG A 42 -0.41 3.36 -3.89
C ARG A 42 -1.57 4.31 -3.71
N THR A 43 -2.54 3.86 -2.95
CA THR A 43 -3.69 4.66 -2.54
C THR A 43 -3.40 5.32 -1.19
N GLY A 44 -3.52 6.65 -1.17
CA GLY A 44 -3.35 7.50 0.00
C GLY A 44 -4.68 8.01 0.55
N ARG A 45 -4.61 9.18 1.21
CA ARG A 45 -5.77 9.77 1.89
C ARG A 45 -6.90 10.05 0.90
N HIS A 46 -8.13 9.69 1.29
CA HIS A 46 -9.36 9.81 0.51
C HIS A 46 -9.33 9.10 -0.85
N GLY A 47 -8.51 8.05 -0.98
CA GLY A 47 -8.39 7.32 -2.24
C GLY A 47 -7.44 7.97 -3.25
N LYS A 48 -6.78 9.08 -2.92
CA LYS A 48 -5.86 9.74 -3.85
C LYS A 48 -4.63 8.86 -4.10
N GLU A 49 -4.37 8.54 -5.36
CA GLU A 49 -3.20 7.76 -5.74
C GLU A 49 -1.91 8.59 -5.72
N PHE A 50 -0.80 7.94 -5.40
CA PHE A 50 0.55 8.50 -5.45
C PHE A 50 1.59 7.38 -5.66
N GLU A 51 2.78 7.75 -6.12
CA GLU A 51 3.88 6.79 -6.27
C GLU A 51 4.74 6.73 -5.01
N ILE A 52 4.88 5.56 -4.41
CA ILE A 52 5.90 5.33 -3.38
C ILE A 52 7.26 5.12 -4.03
N LEU A 53 8.31 5.64 -3.37
CA LEU A 53 9.70 5.42 -3.77
C LEU A 53 10.34 4.36 -2.87
N LYS A 54 11.03 3.39 -3.46
CA LYS A 54 11.84 2.40 -2.75
C LYS A 54 13.18 2.23 -3.44
N PHE A 55 14.17 1.70 -2.72
CA PHE A 55 15.33 1.14 -3.39
C PHE A 55 14.98 -0.15 -4.10
N ARG A 56 15.56 -0.37 -5.28
CA ARG A 56 15.37 -1.60 -6.04
C ARG A 56 16.04 -2.77 -5.31
N THR A 57 15.26 -3.82 -5.05
CA THR A 57 15.71 -5.02 -4.33
C THR A 57 15.64 -6.30 -5.16
N MET A 58 15.15 -6.20 -6.39
CA MET A 58 14.98 -7.32 -7.32
C MET A 58 15.71 -7.06 -8.64
N ARG A 59 16.14 -8.13 -9.32
CA ARG A 59 16.63 -8.07 -10.69
C ARG A 59 15.54 -7.55 -11.64
N ASP A 60 15.96 -6.78 -12.63
CA ASP A 60 15.06 -6.10 -13.56
C ASP A 60 14.35 -7.08 -14.50
N LYS A 61 15.11 -7.99 -15.12
CA LYS A 61 14.58 -9.03 -15.99
C LYS A 61 13.61 -9.92 -15.20
N ARG A 62 12.34 -9.92 -15.63
CA ARG A 62 11.31 -10.85 -15.18
C ARG A 62 10.96 -11.77 -16.34
N HIS A 63 11.07 -13.07 -16.13
CA HIS A 63 10.49 -14.03 -17.08
C HIS A 63 8.99 -14.17 -16.82
N ALA A 64 8.22 -14.52 -17.86
CA ALA A 64 6.81 -14.85 -17.69
C ALA A 64 6.69 -15.93 -16.59
N ASP A 65 5.74 -15.73 -15.67
CA ASP A 65 5.47 -16.62 -14.54
C ASP A 65 6.61 -16.87 -13.54
N GLU A 66 7.71 -16.09 -13.60
CA GLU A 66 8.78 -16.16 -12.60
C GLU A 66 8.26 -15.63 -11.25
N PRO A 67 8.35 -16.43 -10.17
CA PRO A 67 8.04 -15.97 -8.82
C PRO A 67 8.97 -14.85 -8.39
N ASP A 68 8.53 -14.05 -7.44
CA ASP A 68 9.32 -12.91 -6.95
C ASP A 68 10.52 -13.31 -6.09
N ALA A 69 10.43 -14.42 -5.34
CA ALA A 69 11.49 -14.90 -4.47
C ALA A 69 12.87 -15.07 -5.16
N PRO A 70 13.00 -15.78 -6.30
CA PRO A 70 14.27 -15.93 -7.02
C PRO A 70 14.80 -14.63 -7.67
N ARG A 71 14.01 -13.56 -7.67
CA ARG A 71 14.42 -12.27 -8.23
C ARG A 71 15.11 -11.38 -7.20
N ILE A 72 14.95 -11.66 -5.90
CA ILE A 72 15.56 -10.90 -4.81
C ILE A 72 17.07 -11.14 -4.78
N THR A 73 17.87 -10.08 -4.83
CA THR A 73 19.34 -10.19 -4.75
C THR A 73 19.79 -10.29 -3.29
N ARG A 74 21.04 -10.70 -3.04
CA ARG A 74 21.60 -10.71 -1.66
C ARG A 74 21.54 -9.32 -1.01
N LEU A 75 21.91 -8.28 -1.76
CA LEU A 75 21.75 -6.90 -1.32
C LEU A 75 20.28 -6.54 -1.10
N GLY A 76 19.38 -6.94 -2.01
CA GLY A 76 17.96 -6.70 -1.89
C GLY A 76 17.32 -7.36 -0.68
N ASP A 77 17.71 -8.59 -0.35
CA ASP A 77 17.28 -9.31 0.84
C ASP A 77 17.72 -8.59 2.12
N LEU A 78 18.99 -8.16 2.18
CA LEU A 78 19.49 -7.34 3.30
C LEU A 78 18.70 -6.04 3.46
N LEU A 79 18.47 -5.32 2.36
CA LEU A 79 17.72 -4.05 2.38
C LEU A 79 16.28 -4.26 2.88
N ARG A 80 15.61 -5.35 2.49
CA ARG A 80 14.27 -5.70 2.96
C ARG A 80 14.25 -6.07 4.44
N LYS A 81 15.21 -6.90 4.89
CA LYS A 81 15.30 -7.34 6.28
C LYS A 81 15.53 -6.19 7.25
N THR A 82 16.32 -5.21 6.82
CA THR A 82 16.63 -3.99 7.58
C THR A 82 15.64 -2.84 7.33
N SER A 83 14.68 -3.03 6.41
CA SER A 83 13.76 -1.99 5.91
C SER A 83 14.45 -0.75 5.32
N LEU A 84 15.74 -0.86 5.00
CA LEU A 84 16.49 0.20 4.35
C LEU A 84 15.99 0.45 2.92
N ASP A 85 15.31 -0.52 2.30
CA ASP A 85 14.67 -0.33 0.99
C ASP A 85 13.58 0.74 1.00
N GLU A 86 13.00 1.05 2.17
CA GLU A 86 11.93 2.01 2.33
C GLU A 86 12.43 3.45 2.61
N LEU A 87 13.74 3.67 2.78
CA LEU A 87 14.32 5.01 3.02
C LEU A 87 13.87 6.09 2.01
N PRO A 88 13.78 5.81 0.69
CA PRO A 88 13.33 6.82 -0.27
C PRO A 88 11.90 7.34 -0.02
N GLN A 89 11.08 6.63 0.75
CA GLN A 89 9.73 7.09 1.12
C GLN A 89 9.75 8.32 2.06
N LEU A 90 10.88 8.67 2.68
CA LEU A 90 11.02 9.95 3.37
C LEU A 90 10.73 11.14 2.43
N TRP A 91 10.99 10.98 1.13
CA TRP A 91 10.58 11.96 0.12
C TRP A 91 9.06 12.05 -0.03
N ASN A 92 8.33 10.93 0.04
CA ASN A 92 6.86 10.92 0.02
C ASN A 92 6.28 11.61 1.27
N VAL A 93 6.95 11.44 2.42
CA VAL A 93 6.60 12.20 3.64
C VAL A 93 6.86 13.68 3.43
N ALA A 94 8.03 14.07 2.91
CA ALA A 94 8.34 15.48 2.60
C ALA A 94 7.34 16.11 1.63
N ARG A 95 6.89 15.40 0.59
CA ARG A 95 5.86 15.85 -0.38
C ARG A 95 4.44 15.87 0.18
N GLY A 96 4.20 15.22 1.31
CA GLY A 96 2.91 15.26 2.02
C GLY A 96 1.89 14.23 1.59
N GLU A 97 2.30 13.28 0.73
CA GLU A 97 1.51 12.11 0.36
C GLU A 97 1.42 11.12 1.52
N MET A 98 2.48 11.04 2.32
CA MET A 98 2.58 10.19 3.51
C MET A 98 2.80 11.01 4.80
N GLY A 99 2.51 10.40 5.94
CA GLY A 99 3.02 10.80 7.25
C GLY A 99 4.12 9.86 7.73
N VAL A 100 4.78 10.18 8.84
CA VAL A 100 5.73 9.23 9.45
C VAL A 100 4.98 8.06 10.05
N VAL A 101 3.88 8.35 10.76
CA VAL A 101 2.99 7.36 11.39
C VAL A 101 1.61 7.35 10.73
N GLY A 102 1.15 6.16 10.35
CA GLY A 102 -0.17 5.92 9.75
C GLY A 102 -0.33 4.49 9.20
N PRO A 103 -1.52 4.13 8.70
CA PRO A 103 -1.73 2.84 8.03
C PRO A 103 -0.78 2.65 6.85
N ARG A 104 -0.38 1.40 6.58
CA ARG A 104 0.53 1.11 5.45
C ARG A 104 -0.14 1.48 4.11
N PRO A 105 0.56 2.18 3.19
CA PRO A 105 0.00 2.51 1.89
C PRO A 105 -0.40 1.25 1.13
N THR A 106 -1.65 1.23 0.66
CA THR A 106 -2.29 0.05 0.06
C THR A 106 -2.20 0.12 -1.47
N LEU A 107 -2.08 -1.04 -2.13
CA LEU A 107 -2.27 -1.18 -3.57
C LEU A 107 -3.69 -0.77 -4.02
N PRO A 108 -3.85 -0.05 -5.15
CA PRO A 108 -5.17 0.28 -5.68
C PRO A 108 -6.08 -0.93 -5.87
N GLU A 109 -5.52 -2.05 -6.33
CA GLU A 109 -6.26 -3.29 -6.58
C GLU A 109 -6.88 -3.86 -5.30
N GLN A 110 -6.20 -3.70 -4.16
CA GLN A 110 -6.73 -4.13 -2.86
C GLN A 110 -7.85 -3.21 -2.37
N VAL A 111 -7.74 -1.90 -2.65
CA VAL A 111 -8.72 -0.90 -2.22
C VAL A 111 -10.07 -1.11 -2.90
N VAL A 112 -10.09 -1.59 -4.15
CA VAL A 112 -11.32 -1.93 -4.86
C VAL A 112 -12.17 -2.97 -4.09
N HIS A 113 -11.51 -3.83 -3.32
CA HIS A 113 -12.16 -4.89 -2.55
C HIS A 113 -12.49 -4.48 -1.11
N TYR A 114 -12.32 -3.20 -0.74
CA TYR A 114 -12.62 -2.75 0.62
C TYR A 114 -14.12 -2.62 0.87
N SER A 115 -14.57 -3.19 1.99
CA SER A 115 -15.86 -2.84 2.55
C SER A 115 -15.91 -1.36 2.96
N ARG A 116 -17.12 -0.83 3.16
CA ARG A 116 -17.33 0.56 3.61
C ARG A 116 -16.51 0.88 4.87
N ARG A 117 -16.45 -0.05 5.82
CA ARG A 117 -15.66 0.09 7.05
C ARG A 117 -14.16 0.07 6.77
N GLN A 118 -13.68 -0.85 5.93
CA GLN A 118 -12.26 -0.97 5.58
C GLN A 118 -11.72 0.28 4.88
N ARG A 119 -12.57 0.98 4.11
CA ARG A 119 -12.21 2.28 3.50
C ARG A 119 -11.87 3.36 4.51
N GLY A 120 -12.27 3.23 5.78
CA GLY A 120 -11.85 4.14 6.86
C GLY A 120 -10.33 4.22 7.05
N ARG A 121 -9.58 3.19 6.59
CA ARG A 121 -8.10 3.23 6.54
C ARG A 121 -7.55 4.38 5.68
N LEU A 122 -8.36 4.87 4.73
CA LEU A 122 -8.00 5.95 3.82
C LEU A 122 -8.36 7.34 4.36
N ASP A 123 -8.92 7.46 5.58
CA ASP A 123 -9.31 8.76 6.14
C ASP A 123 -8.12 9.61 6.58
N VAL A 124 -6.96 8.97 6.75
CA VAL A 124 -5.69 9.62 7.11
C VAL A 124 -4.63 9.38 6.05
N ARG A 125 -3.53 10.15 6.13
CA ARG A 125 -2.37 9.87 5.27
C ARG A 125 -1.74 8.54 5.69
N PRO A 126 -1.36 7.68 4.74
CA PRO A 126 -0.62 6.47 5.05
C PRO A 126 0.73 6.81 5.70
N GLY A 127 1.26 5.87 6.46
CA GLY A 127 2.50 6.00 7.23
C GLY A 127 3.68 5.23 6.64
N LEU A 128 4.89 5.70 6.94
CA LEU A 128 6.11 4.89 6.79
C LEU A 128 6.10 3.73 7.80
N THR A 129 5.68 4.04 9.03
CA THR A 129 5.39 3.08 10.10
C THR A 129 3.96 3.27 10.62
N GLY A 130 3.47 2.33 11.42
CA GLY A 130 2.08 2.33 11.87
C GLY A 130 1.81 1.30 12.96
N TRP A 131 0.64 1.42 13.58
CA TRP A 131 0.23 0.56 14.70
C TRP A 131 0.28 -0.93 14.32
N ALA A 132 -0.36 -1.31 13.21
CA ALA A 132 -0.33 -2.69 12.75
C ALA A 132 1.10 -3.19 12.41
N GLN A 133 1.97 -2.30 11.91
CA GLN A 133 3.36 -2.65 11.60
C GLN A 133 4.17 -2.98 12.86
N VAL A 134 3.96 -2.27 13.97
CA VAL A 134 4.71 -2.51 15.22
C VAL A 134 4.19 -3.70 16.03
N GLN A 135 2.92 -4.11 15.86
CA GLN A 135 2.36 -5.26 16.58
C GLN A 135 2.75 -6.62 16.00
N GLY A 136 3.03 -6.71 14.69
CA GLY A 136 3.38 -8.02 14.10
C GLY A 136 3.95 -8.00 12.70
N ARG A 137 4.12 -6.83 12.04
CA ARG A 137 4.59 -6.76 10.65
C ARG A 137 3.85 -7.74 9.72
N ASN A 138 4.54 -8.77 9.24
CA ASN A 138 4.02 -9.78 8.32
C ASN A 138 3.55 -11.06 9.01
N SER A 139 3.67 -11.17 10.35
CA SER A 139 3.13 -12.32 11.09
C SER A 139 1.62 -12.22 11.34
N ILE A 140 1.03 -11.03 11.24
CA ILE A 140 -0.41 -10.81 11.36
C ILE A 140 -1.12 -10.89 10.00
N GLY A 141 -2.30 -11.52 9.99
CA GLY A 141 -3.13 -11.63 8.80
C GLY A 141 -3.74 -10.29 8.37
N TRP A 142 -4.23 -10.22 7.12
CA TRP A 142 -4.86 -9.01 6.58
C TRP A 142 -6.07 -8.51 7.37
N PRO A 143 -7.04 -9.36 7.79
CA PRO A 143 -8.18 -8.90 8.57
C PRO A 143 -7.76 -8.21 9.86
N GLU A 144 -6.84 -8.82 10.60
CA GLU A 144 -6.30 -8.26 11.84
C GLU A 144 -5.52 -6.96 11.62
N ARG A 145 -4.69 -6.91 10.58
CA ARG A 145 -3.98 -5.68 10.20
C ARG A 145 -4.94 -4.52 9.91
N ILE A 146 -6.04 -4.81 9.22
CA ILE A 146 -7.09 -3.82 8.92
C ILE A 146 -7.72 -3.31 10.21
N GLU A 147 -8.05 -4.19 11.15
CA GLU A 147 -8.63 -3.78 12.43
C GLU A 147 -7.69 -2.89 13.24
N LEU A 148 -6.41 -3.24 13.30
CA LEU A 148 -5.38 -2.42 13.97
C LEU A 148 -5.20 -1.06 13.30
N ASP A 149 -5.26 -1.00 11.97
CA ASP A 149 -5.18 0.27 11.23
C ASP A 149 -6.43 1.15 11.49
N LEU A 150 -7.63 0.55 11.52
CA LEU A 150 -8.87 1.29 11.82
C LEU A 150 -8.87 1.81 13.26
N TRP A 151 -8.46 0.97 14.22
CA TRP A 151 -8.32 1.38 15.61
C TRP A 151 -7.36 2.57 15.75
N TYR A 152 -6.21 2.53 15.06
CA TYR A 152 -5.28 3.65 15.02
C TYR A 152 -5.92 4.92 14.46
N VAL A 153 -6.69 4.82 13.37
CA VAL A 153 -7.36 5.98 12.76
C VAL A 153 -8.32 6.65 13.74
N GLU A 154 -9.03 5.86 14.55
CA GLU A 154 -9.98 6.31 15.57
C GLU A 154 -9.30 6.89 16.82
N HIS A 155 -8.15 6.35 17.24
CA HIS A 155 -7.48 6.68 18.51
C HIS A 155 -6.19 7.50 18.34
N ARG A 156 -5.95 8.02 17.14
CA ARG A 156 -4.74 8.78 16.82
C ARG A 156 -4.51 9.93 17.80
N SER A 157 -3.34 9.93 18.44
CA SER A 157 -2.88 10.99 19.32
C SER A 157 -1.37 11.15 19.17
N LEU A 158 -0.84 12.31 19.58
CA LEU A 158 0.62 12.54 19.54
C LEU A 158 1.38 11.54 20.42
N LEU A 159 0.79 11.16 21.56
CA LEU A 159 1.37 10.16 22.46
C LEU A 159 1.43 8.78 21.81
N LEU A 160 0.35 8.38 21.13
CA LEU A 160 0.31 7.12 20.39
C LEU A 160 1.33 7.11 19.24
N ASP A 161 1.42 8.21 18.48
CA ASP A 161 2.42 8.34 17.41
C ASP A 161 3.85 8.21 17.97
N LEU A 162 4.17 8.88 19.08
CA LEU A 162 5.48 8.75 19.73
C LEU A 162 5.76 7.32 20.20
N ARG A 163 4.77 6.66 20.81
CA ARG A 163 4.87 5.26 21.23
C ARG A 163 5.14 4.34 20.04
N ILE A 164 4.47 4.55 18.91
CA ILE A 164 4.73 3.82 17.68
C ILE A 164 6.18 4.04 17.22
N LEU A 165 6.66 5.29 17.16
CA LEU A 165 8.04 5.59 16.75
C LEU A 165 9.09 4.86 17.62
N VAL A 166 8.92 4.86 18.94
CA VAL A 166 9.83 4.16 19.86
C VAL A 166 9.81 2.65 19.59
N ARG A 167 8.61 2.06 19.41
CA ARG A 167 8.49 0.63 19.07
C ARG A 167 9.11 0.33 17.71
N THR A 168 8.93 1.19 16.72
CA THR A 168 9.53 1.02 15.39
C THR A 168 11.03 0.82 15.46
N VAL A 169 11.74 1.58 16.31
CA VAL A 169 13.19 1.38 16.54
C VAL A 169 13.45 -0.02 17.08
N GLY A 170 12.69 -0.47 18.08
CA GLY A 170 12.81 -1.83 18.63
C GLY A 170 12.59 -2.95 17.61
N VAL A 171 11.59 -2.82 16.74
CA VAL A 171 11.31 -3.82 15.69
C VAL A 171 12.36 -3.76 14.56
N LEU A 172 13.00 -2.61 14.31
CA LEU A 172 14.12 -2.51 13.36
C LEU A 172 15.40 -3.14 13.91
N LEU A 173 15.67 -3.01 15.21
CA LEU A 173 16.84 -3.61 15.87
C LEU A 173 16.70 -5.13 16.10
N ARG A 174 15.47 -5.65 16.16
CA ARG A 174 15.17 -7.08 16.31
C ARG A 174 14.46 -7.58 15.05
N PRO A 175 15.18 -8.09 14.03
CA PRO A 175 14.59 -8.57 12.79
C PRO A 175 13.79 -9.88 12.99
N SER A 176 12.66 -9.80 13.67
CA SER A 176 11.67 -10.87 13.85
C SER A 176 10.41 -10.56 13.02
N GLY A 177 9.76 -11.57 12.45
CA GLY A 177 8.47 -11.41 11.74
C GLY A 177 8.54 -10.76 10.35
N ILE A 178 9.69 -10.84 9.65
CA ILE A 178 9.87 -10.29 8.29
C ILE A 178 9.18 -11.15 7.22
N THR A 179 9.09 -12.45 7.47
CA THR A 179 8.36 -13.44 6.67
C THR A 179 7.30 -14.09 7.54
N ALA A 180 6.10 -14.32 7.00
CA ALA A 180 5.15 -15.22 7.62
C ALA A 180 5.74 -16.66 7.64
N ALA A 181 5.21 -17.54 8.48
CA ALA A 181 5.60 -18.95 8.47
C ALA A 181 5.49 -19.50 7.03
N GLY A 182 6.61 -19.99 6.48
CA GLY A 182 6.70 -20.46 5.09
C GLY A 182 7.25 -19.48 4.06
N GLY A 183 7.64 -18.25 4.43
CA GLY A 183 8.33 -17.33 3.51
C GLY A 183 7.42 -16.60 2.51
N VAL A 184 6.11 -16.82 2.58
CA VAL A 184 5.11 -16.20 1.71
C VAL A 184 4.36 -15.13 2.49
N ASN A 185 4.31 -13.90 1.98
CA ASN A 185 3.37 -12.92 2.55
C ASN A 185 1.95 -13.38 2.21
N PRO A 186 1.06 -13.56 3.20
CA PRO A 186 -0.32 -13.92 2.92
C PRO A 186 -0.91 -12.86 1.97
N GLY A 187 -1.36 -13.33 0.81
CA GLY A 187 -2.04 -12.49 -0.18
C GLY A 187 -3.20 -11.76 0.46
N PHE A 188 -3.57 -10.60 -0.10
CA PHE A 188 -4.83 -9.99 0.28
C PHE A 188 -5.95 -10.99 -0.04
N PRO A 189 -6.84 -11.30 0.91
CA PRO A 189 -7.86 -12.31 0.68
C PRO A 189 -8.71 -11.91 -0.53
N ALA A 190 -8.99 -12.89 -1.40
CA ALA A 190 -10.01 -12.70 -2.43
C ALA A 190 -11.33 -12.28 -1.76
N PRO A 191 -12.19 -11.53 -2.47
CA PRO A 191 -13.48 -11.12 -1.92
C PRO A 191 -14.22 -12.33 -1.34
N THR A 192 -14.41 -12.34 -0.03
CA THR A 192 -15.29 -13.33 0.59
C THR A 192 -16.71 -12.84 0.37
N GLU A 193 -17.59 -13.68 -0.17
CA GLU A 193 -19.03 -13.39 -0.45
C GLU A 193 -19.82 -12.89 0.79
N ALA A 194 -19.21 -12.86 1.98
CA ALA A 194 -19.79 -12.33 3.20
C ALA A 194 -19.76 -10.78 3.30
N ALA A 195 -19.15 -10.06 2.36
CA ALA A 195 -19.27 -8.61 2.28
C ALA A 195 -20.56 -8.27 1.52
N GLU A 196 -21.63 -7.98 2.28
CA GLU A 196 -22.92 -7.41 1.87
C GLU A 196 -23.07 -7.14 0.37
N THR A 197 -23.92 -7.95 -0.28
CA THR A 197 -24.40 -7.78 -1.65
C THR A 197 -24.61 -6.31 -1.98
N PRO A 198 -23.81 -5.71 -2.89
CA PRO A 198 -24.14 -4.39 -3.39
C PRO A 198 -25.32 -4.55 -4.34
N ALA A 199 -26.48 -4.04 -3.94
CA ALA A 199 -27.59 -3.84 -4.85
C ALA A 199 -27.11 -2.96 -6.03
N GLY A 200 -27.07 -3.57 -7.21
CA GLY A 200 -27.06 -2.94 -8.53
C GLY A 200 -26.08 -1.79 -8.72
N HIS A 201 -24.81 -2.08 -9.03
CA HIS A 201 -23.95 -1.15 -9.76
C HIS A 201 -23.18 -1.91 -10.84
N THR A 202 -23.69 -1.85 -12.07
CA THR A 202 -22.97 -2.25 -13.28
C THR A 202 -21.84 -1.25 -13.51
N ALA A 203 -20.62 -1.60 -13.11
CA ALA A 203 -19.43 -0.84 -13.51
C ALA A 203 -19.13 -1.15 -14.98
N PRO A 204 -18.90 -0.14 -15.86
CA PRO A 204 -18.46 -0.40 -17.22
C PRO A 204 -17.08 -1.03 -17.20
N ALA A 205 -16.93 -2.19 -17.84
CA ALA A 205 -15.65 -2.85 -18.05
C ALA A 205 -14.70 -1.89 -18.77
N ARG A 206 -13.60 -1.52 -18.13
CA ARG A 206 -12.47 -0.93 -18.83
C ARG A 206 -11.71 -2.03 -19.55
N PRO A 207 -11.40 -1.90 -20.85
CA PRO A 207 -10.59 -2.88 -21.55
C PRO A 207 -9.20 -2.90 -20.94
N VAL A 208 -8.73 -4.12 -20.63
CA VAL A 208 -7.33 -4.42 -20.32
C VAL A 208 -6.50 -4.00 -21.53
N PRO A 209 -5.38 -3.26 -21.38
CA PRO A 209 -4.51 -2.98 -22.50
C PRO A 209 -3.96 -4.31 -23.06
N ALA A 210 -4.25 -4.57 -24.33
CA ALA A 210 -3.73 -5.73 -25.04
C ALA A 210 -2.19 -5.72 -25.00
N GLN A 211 -1.60 -6.84 -24.57
CA GLN A 211 -0.17 -7.08 -24.69
C GLN A 211 0.18 -7.21 -26.19
N PRO A 212 1.35 -6.73 -26.66
CA PRO A 212 1.72 -6.84 -28.06
C PRO A 212 1.94 -8.33 -28.42
N VAL A 213 1.21 -8.81 -29.43
CA VAL A 213 1.42 -10.11 -30.06
C VAL A 213 2.59 -9.98 -31.05
N PRO A 214 3.54 -10.93 -31.12
CA PRO A 214 4.65 -10.85 -32.08
C PRO A 214 4.17 -11.00 -33.54
N ASP A 215 4.76 -10.20 -34.42
CA ASP A 215 4.43 -10.12 -35.86
C ASP A 215 4.60 -11.46 -36.59
N HIS A 216 3.50 -11.95 -37.17
CA HIS A 216 3.52 -12.89 -38.29
C HIS A 216 2.78 -12.26 -39.49
N PRO A 217 3.28 -12.44 -40.72
CA PRO A 217 2.79 -11.69 -41.88
C PRO A 217 1.39 -12.15 -42.31
N ALA A 218 0.58 -11.18 -42.71
CA ALA A 218 -0.80 -11.32 -43.15
C ALA A 218 -0.95 -12.09 -44.48
N PRO A 219 -2.12 -12.71 -44.72
CA PRO A 219 -2.68 -12.80 -46.05
C PRO A 219 -3.90 -11.87 -46.20
N ASP A 220 -3.95 -11.28 -47.40
CA ASP A 220 -4.96 -10.37 -47.93
C ASP A 220 -6.40 -10.91 -47.85
N HIS A 221 -7.39 -10.02 -47.63
CA HIS A 221 -8.66 -9.91 -48.39
C HIS A 221 -9.63 -8.87 -47.73
N PRO A 222 -10.58 -8.28 -48.50
CA PRO A 222 -11.00 -6.89 -48.34
C PRO A 222 -12.24 -6.67 -47.44
N VAL A 223 -12.31 -5.44 -46.89
CA VAL A 223 -13.42 -4.87 -46.11
C VAL A 223 -14.48 -4.27 -47.04
N PRO A 224 -15.79 -4.34 -46.72
CA PRO A 224 -16.78 -3.38 -47.20
C PRO A 224 -17.25 -2.40 -46.11
N ASP A 225 -17.39 -1.15 -46.53
CA ASP A 225 -17.86 0.03 -45.79
C ASP A 225 -19.33 -0.08 -45.35
N HIS A 226 -19.66 0.43 -44.15
CA HIS A 226 -20.98 1.02 -43.90
C HIS A 226 -20.95 2.18 -42.88
N VAL A 227 -21.66 3.23 -43.28
CA VAL A 227 -21.91 4.54 -42.66
C VAL A 227 -22.98 4.45 -41.55
N GLY A 228 -22.91 5.28 -40.50
CA GLY A 228 -24.09 5.49 -39.62
C GLY A 228 -23.89 6.30 -38.32
N THR A 229 -24.00 7.63 -38.43
CA THR A 229 -24.77 8.59 -37.60
C THR A 229 -24.60 8.72 -36.06
N ALA A 230 -24.54 9.99 -35.62
CA ALA A 230 -24.37 10.49 -34.25
C ALA A 230 -25.65 10.58 -33.40
N ALA A 231 -25.50 10.58 -32.05
CA ALA A 231 -26.47 11.10 -31.07
C ALA A 231 -25.76 11.62 -29.80
N GLY A 232 -26.23 12.75 -29.25
CA GLY A 232 -25.60 13.56 -28.18
C GLY A 232 -25.83 13.10 -26.73
N PRO A 233 -25.38 13.90 -25.73
CA PRO A 233 -25.25 13.45 -24.34
C PRO A 233 -26.53 13.65 -23.49
N ALA A 234 -26.76 12.72 -22.57
CA ALA A 234 -27.87 12.74 -21.60
C ALA A 234 -27.47 13.38 -20.24
N PRO A 235 -28.42 13.89 -19.43
CA PRO A 235 -28.16 14.85 -18.34
C PRO A 235 -27.86 14.20 -16.97
N VAL A 236 -27.26 15.01 -16.09
CA VAL A 236 -26.86 14.70 -14.71
C VAL A 236 -28.03 14.89 -13.74
N VAL A 237 -28.24 13.94 -12.82
CA VAL A 237 -29.24 14.01 -11.73
C VAL A 237 -28.53 14.02 -10.36
N PRO A 238 -28.93 14.87 -9.38
CA PRO A 238 -28.24 14.97 -8.10
C PRO A 238 -28.72 13.91 -7.07
N PHE A 239 -27.80 13.43 -6.23
CA PHE A 239 -28.07 12.47 -5.15
C PHE A 239 -28.74 13.14 -3.92
N PRO A 240 -29.69 12.48 -3.23
CA PRO A 240 -30.25 12.97 -1.98
C PRO A 240 -29.38 12.61 -0.76
N THR A 241 -29.31 13.53 0.19
CA THR A 241 -28.71 13.35 1.53
C THR A 241 -29.62 12.48 2.39
N ILE A 242 -29.11 11.36 2.92
CA ILE A 242 -29.82 10.54 3.93
C ILE A 242 -28.92 10.28 5.14
N SER A 243 -29.42 10.70 6.31
CA SER A 243 -28.85 10.49 7.63
C SER A 243 -28.81 9.00 8.02
N LEU A 244 -27.71 8.54 8.63
CA LEU A 244 -27.55 7.17 9.12
C LEU A 244 -27.95 7.05 10.59
N PRO A 245 -28.71 6.01 11.00
CA PRO A 245 -28.82 5.66 12.40
C PRO A 245 -27.57 4.90 12.87
N ARG A 246 -27.13 5.19 14.10
CA ARG A 246 -26.11 4.41 14.83
C ARG A 246 -26.66 3.00 15.04
N GLN A 247 -25.99 1.99 14.49
CA GLN A 247 -26.09 0.61 14.99
C GLN A 247 -24.72 0.12 15.43
N ALA A 248 -24.69 -0.39 16.66
CA ALA A 248 -23.58 -1.09 17.26
C ALA A 248 -23.42 -2.46 16.61
N THR A 249 -22.19 -2.83 16.23
CA THR A 249 -21.87 -4.19 15.81
C THR A 249 -20.65 -4.65 16.58
N GLY A 250 -20.90 -5.44 17.62
CA GLY A 250 -19.87 -6.14 18.39
C GLY A 250 -19.35 -7.34 17.60
N THR A 251 -18.44 -7.11 16.65
CA THR A 251 -17.59 -8.19 16.14
C THR A 251 -16.54 -8.48 17.21
N ARG A 252 -16.49 -9.71 17.76
CA ARG A 252 -15.43 -10.08 18.71
C ARG A 252 -14.08 -9.96 17.98
N LEU A 253 -13.32 -8.92 18.31
CA LEU A 253 -11.94 -8.75 17.86
C LEU A 253 -11.12 -9.99 18.23
N ALA A 254 -10.27 -10.45 17.30
CA ALA A 254 -9.33 -11.54 17.56
C ALA A 254 -8.48 -11.21 18.79
N GLN A 255 -8.10 -12.23 19.56
CA GLN A 255 -7.31 -12.08 20.78
C GLN A 255 -6.04 -11.21 20.61
N PRO A 256 -5.25 -11.34 19.51
CA PRO A 256 -4.10 -10.47 19.28
C PRO A 256 -4.46 -8.98 19.03
N VAL A 257 -5.57 -8.68 18.35
CA VAL A 257 -6.09 -7.30 18.24
C VAL A 257 -6.46 -6.73 19.61
N ARG A 258 -7.14 -7.52 20.46
CA ARG A 258 -7.55 -7.04 21.79
C ARG A 258 -6.35 -6.69 22.67
N ALA A 259 -5.36 -7.57 22.72
CA ALA A 259 -4.14 -7.34 23.49
C ALA A 259 -3.41 -6.06 23.02
N ALA A 260 -3.38 -5.81 21.70
CA ALA A 260 -2.83 -4.57 21.17
C ALA A 260 -3.61 -3.34 21.62
N VAL A 261 -4.95 -3.39 21.58
CA VAL A 261 -5.80 -2.27 22.03
C VAL A 261 -5.61 -1.98 23.52
N GLU A 262 -5.53 -3.01 24.35
CA GLU A 262 -5.28 -2.88 25.80
C GLU A 262 -3.88 -2.29 26.08
N GLU A 263 -2.85 -2.72 25.34
CA GLU A 263 -1.48 -2.18 25.46
C GLU A 263 -1.37 -0.70 25.07
N ALA A 264 -2.31 -0.21 24.26
CA ALA A 264 -2.31 1.18 23.79
C ALA A 264 -3.03 2.14 24.74
N SER A 265 -3.87 1.63 25.65
CA SER A 265 -4.59 2.41 26.67
C SER A 265 -3.68 2.77 27.85
#